data_AF-A0A248VZC7-F1
#
_entry.id   AF-A0A248VZC7-F1
#
_cell.length_a   1.000
_cell.length_b   1.000
_cell.length_c   1.000
_cell.angle_alpha   90.00
_cell.angle_beta   90.00
_cell.angle_gamma   90.00
#
_symmetry.space_group_name_H-M   'P 1'
#
loop_
_entity.id
_entity.type
_entity.pdbx_description
1 polymer ?
#
loop_
_entity_poly.entity_id
_entity_poly.type
_entity_poly.pdbx_seq_one_letter_code
_entity_poly.pdbx_strand_id
1 'polypeptide(L)'
;MHIKFPVQKGMALAELGYGESLLVPCNDRTVQSVQSSIQSLYAKKGLASREFSQRKALLILDEHVLPVPVVIVTRQRAEVLEEVPA
;
A
#
# COMPACT_ATOMS: atom_id res chain seq x y z
N MET A 1 -5.93 12.76 -2.41
CA MET A 1 -5.22 11.52 -2.01
C MET A 1 -4.40 11.86 -0.77
N HIS A 2 -4.79 11.34 0.41
CA HIS A 2 -4.04 11.56 1.65
C HIS A 2 -3.03 10.43 1.82
N ILE A 3 -1.74 10.78 1.81
CA ILE A 3 -0.63 9.83 1.92
C ILE A 3 -0.09 9.84 3.35
N LYS A 4 -0.08 8.67 4.01
CA LYS A 4 0.52 8.48 5.34
C LYS A 4 1.89 7.80 5.22
N PHE A 5 2.87 8.27 6.00
CA PHE A 5 4.20 7.66 6.14
C PHE A 5 4.32 7.01 7.52
N PRO A 6 4.23 5.67 7.62
CA PRO A 6 4.12 5.04 8.92
C PRO A 6 5.47 4.73 9.57
N VAL A 7 5.58 5.00 10.87
CA VAL A 7 6.69 4.54 11.71
C VAL A 7 6.59 3.03 11.98
N GLN A 8 5.38 2.45 11.97
CA GLN A 8 5.13 1.01 12.10
C GLN A 8 4.11 0.51 11.07
N LYS A 9 4.56 -0.38 10.16
CA LYS A 9 3.79 -0.85 9.00
C LYS A 9 2.47 -1.55 9.37
N GLY A 10 2.45 -2.29 10.49
CA GLY A 10 1.29 -3.10 10.90
C GLY A 10 0.14 -2.30 11.49
N MET A 11 0.43 -1.21 12.21
CA MET A 11 -0.60 -0.34 12.82
C MET A 11 -1.25 0.56 11.77
N ALA A 12 -0.44 1.17 10.91
CA ALA A 12 -0.94 2.11 9.91
C ALA A 12 -1.82 1.50 8.83
N LEU A 13 -1.67 0.19 8.56
CA LEU A 13 -2.57 -0.55 7.67
C LEU A 13 -3.97 -0.72 8.25
N ALA A 14 -4.07 -0.97 9.56
CA ALA A 14 -5.35 -1.16 10.24
C ALA A 14 -6.11 0.16 10.43
N GLU A 15 -5.39 1.26 10.61
CA GLU A 15 -5.93 2.61 10.79
C GLU A 15 -6.22 3.34 9.47
N LEU A 16 -6.01 2.67 8.32
CA LEU A 16 -6.22 3.28 7.02
C LEU A 16 -7.73 3.47 6.77
N GLY A 17 -8.15 4.72 6.63
CA GLY A 17 -9.50 5.09 6.25
C GLY A 17 -9.79 4.85 4.77
N TYR A 18 -11.06 4.82 4.39
CA TYR A 18 -11.44 4.73 2.97
C TYR A 18 -10.97 5.96 2.20
N GLY A 19 -10.38 5.75 1.02
CA GLY A 19 -9.80 6.80 0.18
C GLY A 19 -8.39 7.23 0.60
N GLU A 20 -7.88 6.72 1.72
CA GLU A 20 -6.52 6.97 2.16
C GLU A 20 -5.53 5.98 1.55
N SER A 21 -4.29 6.46 1.38
CA SER A 21 -3.19 5.67 0.87
C SER A 21 -2.03 5.62 1.86
N LEU A 22 -1.43 4.45 1.98
CA LEU A 22 -0.22 4.20 2.74
C LEU A 22 0.92 3.95 1.77
N LEU A 23 2.04 4.63 1.99
CA LEU A 23 3.25 4.45 1.19
C LEU A 23 4.21 3.55 1.95
N VAL A 24 4.47 2.35 1.40
CA VAL A 24 5.29 1.33 2.06
C VAL A 24 6.60 1.18 1.29
N PRO A 25 7.73 1.67 1.83
CA PRO A 25 9.01 1.51 1.16
C PRO A 25 9.47 0.05 1.20
N CYS A 26 10.02 -0.39 0.08
CA CYS A 26 10.50 -1.76 -0.11
C CYS A 26 11.84 -1.99 0.60
N ASN A 27 12.68 -0.94 0.69
CA ASN A 27 14.04 -1.00 1.22
C ASN A 27 14.82 -2.16 0.56
N ASP A 28 15.43 -3.03 1.36
CA ASP A 28 16.26 -4.15 0.90
C ASP A 28 15.45 -5.37 0.42
N ARG A 29 14.13 -5.25 0.30
CA ARG A 29 13.24 -6.33 -0.12
C ARG A 29 12.69 -6.06 -1.51
N THR A 30 12.45 -7.14 -2.25
CA THR A 30 11.76 -7.02 -3.54
C THR A 30 10.33 -6.50 -3.35
N VAL A 31 9.81 -5.80 -4.36
CA VAL A 31 8.42 -5.32 -4.38
C VAL A 31 7.45 -6.48 -4.12
N GLN A 32 7.69 -7.64 -4.74
CA GLN A 32 6.87 -8.84 -4.56
C GLN A 32 6.85 -9.32 -3.11
N SER A 33 8.02 -9.39 -2.45
CA SER A 33 8.12 -9.78 -1.03
C SER A 33 7.32 -8.84 -0.12
N VAL A 34 7.36 -7.53 -0.41
CA VAL A 34 6.63 -6.51 0.34
C VAL A 34 5.12 -6.65 0.14
N GLN A 35 4.66 -6.86 -1.10
CA GLN A 35 3.25 -7.08 -1.40
C GLN A 35 2.70 -8.33 -0.69
N SER A 36 3.43 -9.45 -0.71
CA SER A 36 3.05 -10.67 0.01
C SER A 36 3.01 -10.47 1.53
N SER A 37 3.94 -9.67 2.07
CA SER A 37 3.94 -9.30 3.50
C SER A 37 2.69 -8.49 3.87
N ILE A 38 2.34 -7.50 3.06
CA ILE A 38 1.13 -6.67 3.25
C ILE A 38 -0.12 -7.54 3.19
N GLN A 39 -0.21 -8.44 2.21
CA GLN A 39 -1.37 -9.32 2.07
C GLN A 39 -1.54 -10.27 3.27
N SER A 40 -0.41 -10.76 3.81
CA SER A 40 -0.40 -11.55 5.04
C SER A 40 -0.86 -10.75 6.26
N LEU A 41 -0.58 -9.44 6.30
CA LEU A 41 -1.05 -8.56 7.38
C LEU A 41 -2.57 -8.39 7.38
N TYR A 42 -3.22 -8.39 6.21
CA TYR A 42 -4.68 -8.34 6.14
C TYR A 42 -5.31 -9.50 6.93
N ALA A 43 -4.87 -10.72 6.67
CA ALA A 43 -5.34 -11.91 7.38
C ALA A 43 -5.05 -11.84 8.89
N LYS A 44 -3.81 -11.46 9.26
CA LYS A 44 -3.40 -11.35 10.67
C LYS A 44 -4.19 -10.30 11.47
N LYS A 45 -4.72 -9.28 10.80
CA LYS A 45 -5.47 -8.17 11.42
C LYS A 45 -6.98 -8.24 11.19
N GLY A 46 -7.49 -9.30 10.55
CA GLY A 46 -8.91 -9.43 10.23
C GLY A 46 -9.42 -8.36 9.25
N LEU A 47 -8.55 -7.83 8.39
CA LEU A 47 -8.91 -6.81 7.41
C LEU A 47 -9.48 -7.46 6.15
N ALA A 48 -10.55 -6.89 5.61
CA ALA A 48 -11.17 -7.35 4.37
C ALA A 48 -10.26 -7.02 3.18
N SER A 49 -9.46 -7.98 2.71
CA SER A 49 -8.47 -7.80 1.64
C SER A 49 -9.03 -7.15 0.36
N ARG A 50 -10.30 -7.43 0.03
CA ARG A 50 -11.02 -6.83 -1.11
C ARG A 50 -11.14 -5.31 -1.04
N GLU A 51 -11.04 -4.73 0.15
CA GLU A 51 -11.08 -3.28 0.33
C GLU A 51 -9.73 -2.62 0.06
N PHE A 52 -8.66 -3.37 -0.20
CA PHE A 52 -7.33 -2.82 -0.34
C PHE A 52 -6.75 -3.11 -1.71
N SER A 53 -6.34 -2.06 -2.42
CA SER A 53 -5.55 -2.16 -3.65
C SER A 53 -4.08 -1.89 -3.37
N GLN A 54 -3.20 -2.58 -4.09
CA GLN A 54 -1.75 -2.40 -4.01
C GLN A 54 -1.20 -1.99 -5.37
N ARG A 55 -0.46 -0.89 -5.44
CA ARG A 55 0.21 -0.40 -6.65
C ARG A 55 1.70 -0.27 -6.42
N LYS A 56 2.50 -0.56 -7.44
CA LYS A 56 3.96 -0.40 -7.41
C LYS A 56 4.32 0.99 -7.90
N ALA A 57 5.29 1.64 -7.28
CA ALA A 57 5.78 2.94 -7.72
C ALA A 57 7.27 3.13 -7.38
N LEU A 58 7.86 4.17 -7.95
CA LEU A 58 9.15 4.71 -7.54
C LEU A 58 8.90 6.06 -6.85
N LEU A 59 9.42 6.20 -5.65
CA LEU A 59 9.44 7.47 -4.93
C LEU A 59 10.75 8.19 -5.29
N ILE A 60 10.61 9.28 -6.03
CA ILE A 60 11.70 10.21 -6.33
C ILE A 60 11.59 11.34 -5.31
N LEU A 61 12.57 11.41 -4.40
CA LEU A 61 12.64 12.49 -3.39
C LEU A 61 13.38 13.70 -3.94
N ASP A 62 14.44 13.44 -4.72
CA ASP A 62 15.34 14.41 -5.32
C ASP A 62 15.92 13.80 -6.60
N GLU A 63 16.34 14.64 -7.56
CA GLU A 63 16.95 14.26 -8.83
C GLU A 63 18.35 13.64 -8.68
N HIS A 64 19.02 13.88 -7.55
CA HIS A 64 20.35 13.36 -7.26
C HIS A 64 20.37 12.08 -6.43
N VAL A 65 19.20 11.58 -6.01
CA VAL A 65 19.08 10.39 -5.18
C VAL A 65 18.45 9.25 -5.98
N LEU A 66 18.95 8.03 -5.76
CA LEU A 66 18.38 6.84 -6.38
C LEU A 66 16.90 6.71 -5.99
N PRO A 67 15.98 6.53 -6.96
CA PRO A 67 14.57 6.33 -6.67
C PRO A 67 14.34 5.14 -5.75
N VAL A 68 13.47 5.32 -4.76
CA VAL A 68 13.15 4.25 -3.80
C VAL A 68 11.93 3.48 -4.31
N PRO A 69 12.01 2.14 -4.48
CA PRO A 69 10.84 1.35 -4.81
C PRO A 69 9.87 1.31 -3.62
N VAL A 70 8.59 1.55 -3.92
CA VAL A 70 7.52 1.61 -2.91
C VAL A 70 6.28 0.83 -3.37
N VAL A 71 5.50 0.35 -2.41
CA VAL A 71 4.16 -0.17 -2.61
C VAL A 71 3.17 0.84 -2.02
N ILE A 72 2.25 1.33 -2.85
CA ILE A 72 1.15 2.19 -2.43
C ILE A 72 -0.04 1.28 -2.14
N VAL A 73 -0.46 1.23 -0.87
CA VAL A 73 -1.67 0.53 -0.45
C VAL A 73 -2.79 1.53 -0.31
N THR A 74 -3.93 1.34 -0.97
CA THR A 74 -5.08 2.25 -0.86
C THR A 74 -6.28 1.46 -0.37
N ARG A 75 -6.99 1.97 0.63
CA ARG A 75 -8.26 1.37 1.03
C ARG A 75 -9.40 2.00 0.22
N GLN A 76 -10.16 1.19 -0.48
CA GLN A 76 -11.28 1.56 -1.33
C GLN A 76 -12.58 0.99 -0.76
N ARG A 77 -13.69 1.70 -0.97
CA ARG A 77 -15.02 1.11 -0.70
C ARG A 77 -15.25 0.00 -1.73
N ALA A 78 -15.81 -1.13 -1.29
CA ALA A 78 -16.02 -2.30 -2.13
C ALA A 78 -16.87 -2.01 -3.39
N GLU A 79 -17.69 -0.95 -3.37
CA GLU A 79 -18.49 -0.47 -4.51
C GLU A 79 -17.66 0.04 -5.70
N VAL A 80 -16.36 0.33 -5.52
CA VAL A 80 -15.48 0.84 -6.60
C VAL A 80 -14.88 -0.30 -7.45
N LEU A 81 -15.25 -1.57 -7.20
CA LEU A 81 -14.72 -2.73 -7.93
C LEU A 81 -15.47 -3.10 -9.22
N GLU A 82 -16.54 -2.38 -9.60
CA GLU A 82 -17.36 -2.75 -10.77
C GLU A 82 -17.02 -2.07 -12.11
N GLU A 83 -16.03 -1.19 -12.22
CA GLU A 83 -15.75 -0.52 -13.50
C GLU A 83 -14.27 -0.51 -13.89
N VAL A 84 -13.79 -1.59 -14.51
CA VAL A 84 -12.90 -1.52 -15.70
C VAL A 84 -13.14 -2.78 -16.56
N PRO A 85 -13.92 -2.72 -17.65
CA PRO A 85 -13.91 -3.76 -18.67
C PRO A 85 -12.57 -3.76 -19.44
N ALA A 86 -12.16 -4.96 -19.85
CA ALA A 86 -10.87 -5.31 -20.46
C ALA A 86 -10.53 -4.58 -21.77
#